data_AF-A0A0F2RY07-F1
#
_entry.id   AF-A0A0F2RY07-F1
#
_cell.length_a   1.000
_cell.length_b   1.000
_cell.length_c   1.000
_cell.angle_alpha   90.00
_cell.angle_beta   90.00
_cell.angle_gamma   90.00
#
_symmetry.space_group_name_H-M   'P 1'
#
loop_
_entity.id
_entity.type
_entity.pdbx_description
1 polymer ?
#
loop_
_entity_poly.entity_id
_entity_poly.type
_entity_poly.pdbx_seq_one_letter_code
_entity_poly.pdbx_strand_id
1 'polypeptide(L)'
;TVVIDAQGRAFIPLTLVADAITEGAETMMVSIAGYTASVTVNDTSTTGTVTPPEVVTSPGQSFALTLADDNFVGGAGNDTFAGNFVNGGGAAFDSVDILDGGAGSADILNITTAGVAILPPDTLWSNVSNIEKVTFTTSGSGAQTITTGANFNAAFASGVNLTSQTDLGAITINMSGGPSYAHATTIATTTIGAGAHTITTGAGAATVTAVSTVAGSQTILGAGLTEVTATIGGAGNQIIGGTGTDGQNLVSVTATINGAGNQTITSTSTSAVAITATAAAGAQTIVTGSGADRVTSSATAGQATTITTGAGSDIIITGASTDLITGGSGSDTMTGGGAVDTFAMGVNGSIIGTSRDIIADFNTLAANDILTFGASTTVLAIDATATIAGTNVQTSAGGLITFAAGDNSLALKIAAVQADAELDVANSVAMFVDSGNTYVYYAGTAAGNVDDQLIQLSGIATLTTITGGATTTIA
;
A
#
# COMPACT_ATOMS: atom_id res chain seq x y z
N THR A 1 53.00 30.60 49.57
CA THR A 1 54.08 30.74 50.58
C THR A 1 53.66 29.93 51.78
N VAL A 2 54.41 28.89 52.15
CA VAL A 2 54.07 28.04 53.32
C VAL A 2 54.58 28.72 54.58
N VAL A 3 53.69 28.90 55.56
CA VAL A 3 54.06 29.45 56.87
C VAL A 3 54.32 28.28 57.82
N ILE A 4 55.49 28.28 58.46
CA ILE A 4 55.87 27.29 59.48
C ILE A 4 55.62 27.90 60.85
N ASP A 5 54.89 27.18 61.71
CA ASP A 5 54.60 27.64 63.07
C ASP A 5 55.80 27.45 64.02
N ALA A 6 55.68 27.97 65.24
CA ALA A 6 56.72 27.87 66.27
C ALA A 6 56.98 26.42 66.76
N GLN A 7 56.19 25.45 66.29
CA GLN A 7 56.35 24.02 66.57
C GLN A 7 56.89 23.24 65.36
N GLY A 8 57.27 23.92 64.27
CA GLY A 8 57.83 23.30 63.07
C GLY A 8 56.79 22.69 62.13
N ARG A 9 55.49 23.00 62.30
CA ARG A 9 54.42 22.49 61.43
C ARG A 9 54.16 23.48 60.29
N ALA A 10 54.04 22.95 59.08
CA ALA A 10 53.69 23.69 57.88
C ALA A 10 52.17 23.64 57.65
N PHE A 11 51.54 24.80 57.45
CA PHE A 11 50.14 24.89 57.03
C PHE A 11 50.05 25.25 55.55
N ILE A 12 49.25 24.47 54.81
CA ILE A 12 48.97 24.68 53.38
C ILE A 12 47.47 24.97 53.24
N PRO A 13 47.07 26.23 53.09
CA PRO A 13 45.68 26.54 52.78
C PRO A 13 45.39 26.11 51.34
N LEU A 14 44.38 25.26 51.18
CA LEU A 14 43.82 24.86 49.89
C LEU A 14 42.39 25.37 49.84
N THR A 15 42.05 26.09 48.77
CA THR A 15 40.69 26.53 48.50
C THR A 15 40.13 25.64 47.40
N LEU A 16 39.05 24.94 47.68
CA LEU A 16 38.29 24.21 46.65
C LEU A 16 37.42 25.22 45.89
N VAL A 17 37.32 25.04 44.58
CA VAL A 17 36.44 25.82 43.70
C VAL A 17 35.37 24.86 43.20
N ALA A 18 34.11 25.26 43.29
CA ALA A 18 33.00 24.46 42.76
C ALA A 18 33.08 24.40 41.22
N ASP A 19 32.72 23.25 40.64
CA ASP A 19 32.55 23.07 39.21
C ASP A 19 31.10 22.68 38.85
N ALA A 20 30.87 22.13 37.65
CA ALA A 20 29.53 21.97 37.06
C ALA A 20 28.84 20.63 37.36
N ILE A 21 29.52 19.68 38.01
CA ILE A 21 29.00 18.32 38.22
C ILE A 21 29.20 17.87 39.68
N THR A 22 28.50 16.80 40.08
CA THR A 22 28.62 16.23 41.44
C THR A 22 29.14 14.80 41.32
N GLU A 23 30.40 14.57 41.69
CA GLU A 23 31.06 13.26 41.53
C GLU A 23 31.23 12.47 42.83
N GLY A 24 30.70 12.98 43.95
CA GLY A 24 30.73 12.29 45.24
C GLY A 24 32.06 12.41 45.99
N ALA A 25 32.42 11.40 46.78
CA ALA A 25 33.60 11.45 47.65
C ALA A 25 34.89 11.12 46.88
N GLU A 26 35.78 12.09 46.74
CA GLU A 26 37.08 11.96 46.09
C GLU A 26 38.23 11.98 47.09
N THR A 27 39.42 11.54 46.67
CA THR A 27 40.62 11.59 47.51
C THR A 27 41.64 12.57 46.94
N MET A 28 41.84 13.69 47.62
CA MET A 28 42.93 14.61 47.31
C MET A 28 44.20 14.17 48.02
N MET A 29 45.28 13.98 47.27
CA MET A 29 46.59 13.58 47.81
C MET A 29 47.62 14.68 47.61
N VAL A 30 48.34 15.01 48.67
CA VAL A 30 49.45 15.97 48.67
C VAL A 30 50.75 15.22 48.96
N SER A 31 51.77 15.43 48.12
CA SER A 31 53.12 14.85 48.30
C SER A 31 54.17 15.95 48.44
N ILE A 32 54.97 15.89 49.50
CA ILE A 32 56.05 16.85 49.75
C ILE A 32 57.29 16.09 50.23
N ALA A 33 58.41 16.28 49.53
CA ALA A 33 59.71 15.69 49.86
C ALA A 33 59.67 14.17 50.12
N GLY A 34 58.77 13.44 49.43
CA GLY A 34 58.62 11.99 49.55
C GLY A 34 57.59 11.51 50.59
N TYR A 35 56.97 12.41 51.35
CA TYR A 35 55.88 12.09 52.27
C TYR A 35 54.52 12.42 51.64
N THR A 36 53.53 11.55 51.84
CA THR A 36 52.16 11.73 51.34
C THR A 36 51.17 11.94 52.47
N ALA A 37 50.19 12.81 52.24
CA ALA A 37 49.00 12.96 53.05
C ALA A 37 47.77 12.98 52.13
N SER A 38 46.67 12.39 52.58
CA SER A 38 45.42 12.36 51.83
C SER A 38 44.27 12.91 52.65
N VAL A 39 43.33 13.57 51.99
CA VAL A 39 42.06 14.01 52.57
C VAL A 39 40.93 13.61 51.63
N THR A 40 39.82 13.15 52.19
CA THR A 40 38.60 12.94 51.41
C THR A 40 37.93 14.29 51.18
N VAL A 41 37.70 14.62 49.92
CA VAL A 41 36.93 15.78 49.48
C VAL A 41 35.60 15.27 49.01
N ASN A 42 34.52 15.62 49.72
CA ASN A 42 33.17 15.33 49.23
C ASN A 42 32.78 16.45 48.28
N ASP A 43 32.69 16.14 46.99
CA ASP A 43 32.14 17.10 46.04
C ASP A 43 30.64 17.27 46.30
N THR A 44 30.25 18.48 46.66
CA THR A 44 28.86 18.91 46.83
C THR A 44 28.52 20.07 45.90
N SER A 45 29.30 20.28 44.84
CA SER A 45 28.99 21.24 43.78
C SER A 45 27.58 20.92 43.27
N THR A 46 26.77 21.94 43.03
CA THR A 46 25.37 21.72 42.65
C THR A 46 25.32 21.02 41.30
N THR A 47 24.49 19.99 41.16
CA THR A 47 23.98 19.52 39.87
C THR A 47 23.74 20.73 38.99
N GLY A 48 24.36 20.78 37.82
CA GLY A 48 23.95 21.69 36.76
C GLY A 48 22.44 21.72 36.77
N THR A 49 21.86 22.90 36.96
CA THR A 49 20.42 23.05 36.83
C THR A 49 20.09 22.45 35.47
N VAL A 50 19.35 21.33 35.43
CA VAL A 50 18.45 21.14 34.31
C VAL A 50 17.73 22.47 34.21
N THR A 51 18.03 23.21 33.16
CA THR A 51 17.35 24.48 32.91
C THR A 51 15.86 24.15 33.07
N PRO A 52 15.10 24.90 33.89
CA PRO A 52 13.67 24.76 33.92
C PRO A 52 13.17 24.70 32.47
N PRO A 53 12.20 23.83 32.13
CA PRO A 53 11.75 23.73 30.75
C PRO A 53 11.49 25.14 30.23
N GLU A 54 12.02 25.46 29.05
CA GLU A 54 11.84 26.77 28.45
C GLU A 54 10.35 26.90 28.04
N VAL A 55 9.49 27.19 29.01
CA VAL A 55 8.05 27.35 28.80
C VAL A 55 7.82 28.72 28.18
N VAL A 56 7.92 28.79 26.86
CA VAL A 56 7.60 29.99 26.10
C VAL A 56 6.12 29.95 25.71
N THR A 57 5.37 30.96 26.13
CA THR A 57 3.90 31.00 25.96
C THR A 57 3.43 31.59 24.62
N SER A 58 4.31 31.75 23.63
CA SER A 58 3.91 32.24 22.30
C SER A 58 3.37 31.09 21.42
N PRO A 59 2.45 31.38 20.49
CA PRO A 59 1.97 30.35 19.56
C PRO A 59 3.07 29.99 18.55
N GLY A 60 3.55 28.75 18.60
CA GLY A 60 4.49 28.16 17.65
C GLY A 60 5.95 28.53 17.92
N GLN A 61 6.67 27.59 18.52
CA GLN A 61 8.05 27.68 18.98
C GLN A 61 9.00 26.88 18.06
N SER A 62 10.27 27.26 18.06
CA SER A 62 11.31 26.49 17.38
C SER A 62 12.46 26.23 18.36
N PHE A 63 12.68 24.95 18.66
CA PHE A 63 13.73 24.44 19.52
C PHE A 63 14.82 23.81 18.65
N ALA A 64 16.08 24.18 18.90
CA ALA A 64 17.23 23.59 18.24
C ALA A 64 17.95 22.70 19.25
N LEU A 65 18.04 21.40 18.95
CA LEU A 65 18.72 20.43 19.79
C LEU A 65 20.24 20.63 19.71
N THR A 66 20.92 20.27 20.79
CA THR A 66 22.36 20.43 20.98
C THR A 66 23.01 19.09 21.32
N LEU A 67 24.34 19.05 21.46
CA LEU A 67 25.03 17.82 21.89
C LEU A 67 24.90 17.55 23.40
N ALA A 68 24.20 18.41 24.13
CA ALA A 68 23.92 18.25 25.54
C ALA A 68 22.48 17.75 25.72
N ASP A 69 22.19 17.13 26.86
CA ASP A 69 20.87 16.66 27.22
C ASP A 69 19.84 17.81 27.14
N ASP A 70 18.94 17.73 26.16
CA ASP A 70 17.91 18.75 25.97
C ASP A 70 16.62 18.38 26.72
N ASN A 71 15.90 19.40 27.23
CA ASN A 71 14.60 19.23 27.87
C ASN A 71 13.66 20.36 27.41
N PHE A 72 12.97 20.12 26.30
CA PHE A 72 12.11 21.09 25.65
C PHE A 72 10.64 20.69 25.75
N VAL A 73 9.81 21.66 26.14
CA VAL A 73 8.36 21.52 26.23
C VAL A 73 7.72 22.62 25.40
N GLY A 74 6.92 22.21 24.42
CA GLY A 74 6.14 23.05 23.55
C GLY A 74 5.00 23.77 24.27
N GLY A 75 4.47 24.79 23.60
CA GLY A 75 3.38 25.63 24.05
C GLY A 75 2.01 25.11 23.57
N ALA A 76 1.09 26.03 23.33
CA ALA A 76 -0.26 25.73 22.81
C ALA A 76 -0.37 25.93 21.27
N GLY A 77 0.75 26.12 20.59
CA GLY A 77 0.82 26.27 19.13
C GLY A 77 1.48 25.05 18.50
N ASN A 78 1.67 25.09 17.18
CA ASN A 78 2.44 24.06 16.49
C ASN A 78 3.93 24.41 16.55
N ASP A 79 4.68 23.62 17.29
CA ASP A 79 6.08 23.81 17.62
C ASP A 79 6.98 22.93 16.74
N THR A 80 8.26 23.28 16.68
CA THR A 80 9.26 22.56 15.89
C THR A 80 10.50 22.30 16.71
N PHE A 81 10.96 21.06 16.73
CA PHE A 81 12.19 20.59 17.34
C PHE A 81 13.12 20.16 16.21
N ALA A 82 14.39 20.58 16.22
CA ALA A 82 15.31 20.31 15.12
C ALA A 82 16.68 19.84 15.64
N GLY A 83 17.11 18.66 15.20
CA GLY A 83 18.40 18.07 15.56
C GLY A 83 18.99 17.24 14.42
N ASN A 84 20.21 16.76 14.59
CA ASN A 84 20.80 15.76 13.70
C ASN A 84 20.84 14.39 14.38
N PHE A 85 20.86 13.32 13.57
CA PHE A 85 21.03 11.94 14.03
C PHE A 85 22.16 11.23 13.29
N VAL A 86 22.96 10.46 14.02
CA VAL A 86 23.96 9.51 13.51
C VAL A 86 23.97 8.22 14.33
N ASN A 87 24.34 7.10 13.71
CA ASN A 87 24.43 5.83 14.43
C ASN A 87 25.59 5.85 15.44
N GLY A 88 25.38 5.27 16.62
CA GLY A 88 26.42 5.10 17.63
C GLY A 88 26.64 6.29 18.56
N GLY A 89 25.78 7.32 18.50
CA GLY A 89 25.78 8.47 19.40
C GLY A 89 26.58 9.68 18.88
N GLY A 90 26.64 10.75 19.69
CA GLY A 90 27.30 12.00 19.31
C GLY A 90 26.51 12.85 18.31
N ALA A 91 25.20 12.65 18.28
CA ALA A 91 24.25 13.47 17.53
C ALA A 91 23.54 14.42 18.50
N ALA A 92 22.90 15.46 17.97
CA ALA A 92 22.13 16.40 18.77
C ALA A 92 20.77 15.83 19.19
N PHE A 93 20.22 14.87 18.43
CA PHE A 93 19.06 14.11 18.87
C PHE A 93 19.49 12.71 19.29
N ASP A 94 19.30 12.37 20.55
CA ASP A 94 19.56 11.05 21.10
C ASP A 94 18.51 10.61 22.14
N SER A 95 18.77 9.48 22.83
CA SER A 95 17.79 8.88 23.73
C SER A 95 17.65 9.56 25.10
N VAL A 96 18.53 10.49 25.46
CA VAL A 96 18.43 11.21 26.74
C VAL A 96 17.63 12.50 26.64
N ASP A 97 17.44 13.03 25.43
CA ASP A 97 16.61 14.21 25.19
C ASP A 97 15.16 13.99 25.61
N ILE A 98 14.57 14.99 26.26
CA ILE A 98 13.16 15.03 26.67
C ILE A 98 12.45 16.05 25.80
N LEU A 99 11.57 15.59 24.91
CA LEU A 99 10.87 16.42 23.94
C LEU A 99 9.36 16.23 24.11
N ASP A 100 8.66 17.27 24.53
CA ASP A 100 7.21 17.30 24.63
C ASP A 100 6.66 18.39 23.71
N GLY A 101 5.85 18.06 22.70
CA GLY A 101 5.25 19.07 21.81
C GLY A 101 4.16 19.92 22.47
N GLY A 102 3.63 19.50 23.62
CA GLY A 102 2.62 20.28 24.33
C GLY A 102 1.24 20.19 23.68
N ALA A 103 0.57 21.34 23.52
CA ALA A 103 -0.78 21.44 23.01
C ALA A 103 -0.81 22.05 21.60
N GLY A 104 -0.08 21.45 20.65
CA GLY A 104 -0.25 21.66 19.22
C GLY A 104 -1.07 20.53 18.58
N SER A 105 -1.39 20.67 17.30
CA SER A 105 -1.97 19.55 16.51
C SER A 105 -1.09 19.15 15.33
N ALA A 106 0.09 19.74 15.24
CA ALA A 106 1.04 19.55 14.16
C ALA A 106 2.47 19.86 14.64
N ASP A 107 2.80 19.47 15.87
CA ASP A 107 4.15 19.60 16.40
C ASP A 107 5.12 18.72 15.61
N ILE A 108 6.32 19.23 15.32
CA ILE A 108 7.25 18.64 14.37
C ILE A 108 8.60 18.35 15.01
N LEU A 109 9.07 17.11 14.91
CA LEU A 109 10.48 16.75 15.11
C LEU A 109 11.19 16.58 13.76
N ASN A 110 12.10 17.50 13.45
CA ASN A 110 12.94 17.50 12.25
C ASN A 110 14.31 16.93 12.56
N ILE A 111 14.61 15.78 11.95
CA ILE A 111 15.85 15.03 12.12
C ILE A 111 16.63 15.09 10.82
N THR A 112 17.75 15.79 10.84
CA THR A 112 18.71 15.78 9.73
C THR A 112 19.71 14.64 9.91
N THR A 113 20.10 13.98 8.83
CA THR A 113 21.14 12.95 8.91
C THR A 113 22.25 13.23 7.92
N ALA A 114 23.45 12.78 8.26
CA ALA A 114 24.57 12.81 7.33
C ALA A 114 24.35 11.85 6.15
N GLY A 115 25.16 11.96 5.10
CA GLY A 115 25.10 11.09 3.90
C GLY A 115 25.51 9.63 4.12
N VAL A 116 25.38 9.11 5.34
CA VAL A 116 25.66 7.72 5.73
C VAL A 116 24.36 7.02 6.12
N ALA A 117 24.33 5.69 6.02
CA ALA A 117 23.14 4.93 6.38
C ALA A 117 22.80 5.08 7.87
N ILE A 118 21.51 5.19 8.20
CA ILE A 118 21.00 5.29 9.58
C ILE A 118 20.12 4.09 9.95
N LEU A 119 20.17 3.74 11.22
CA LEU A 119 19.27 2.78 11.87
C LEU A 119 18.93 3.31 13.27
N PRO A 120 17.98 4.25 13.40
CA PRO A 120 17.57 4.76 14.70
C PRO A 120 17.06 3.63 15.62
N PRO A 121 17.60 3.50 16.85
CA PRO A 121 17.12 2.50 17.80
C PRO A 121 15.77 2.95 18.40
N ASP A 122 14.93 2.00 18.81
CA ASP A 122 13.62 2.33 19.43
C ASP A 122 13.77 3.11 20.75
N THR A 123 14.92 3.02 21.43
CA THR A 123 15.22 3.80 22.63
C THR A 123 15.23 5.31 22.40
N LEU A 124 15.39 5.75 21.15
CA LEU A 124 15.34 7.17 20.76
C LEU A 124 13.99 7.83 21.09
N TRP A 125 12.91 7.04 21.20
CA TRP A 125 11.55 7.55 21.40
C TRP A 125 11.11 7.55 22.87
N SER A 126 11.98 7.16 23.81
CA SER A 126 11.58 6.89 25.20
C SER A 126 11.04 8.11 25.95
N ASN A 127 11.48 9.31 25.56
CA ASN A 127 11.16 10.57 26.21
C ASN A 127 10.54 11.58 25.23
N VAL A 128 9.91 11.09 24.17
CA VAL A 128 9.19 11.91 23.19
C VAL A 128 7.69 11.80 23.45
N SER A 129 6.99 12.92 23.51
CA SER A 129 5.52 12.97 23.68
C SER A 129 4.88 14.13 22.93
N ASN A 130 3.60 13.98 22.58
CA ASN A 130 2.78 15.04 21.97
C ASN A 130 3.41 15.68 20.72
N ILE A 131 4.10 14.88 19.91
CA ILE A 131 4.62 15.31 18.61
C ILE A 131 3.85 14.57 17.52
N GLU A 132 3.15 15.28 16.64
CA GLU A 132 2.33 14.65 15.59
C GLU A 132 3.13 14.31 14.33
N LYS A 133 4.28 14.96 14.10
CA LYS A 133 5.06 14.80 12.87
C LYS A 133 6.54 14.54 13.16
N VAL A 134 7.09 13.54 12.49
CA VAL A 134 8.53 13.24 12.49
C VAL A 134 9.04 13.29 11.06
N THR A 135 10.13 14.02 10.82
CA THR A 135 10.74 14.15 9.50
C THR A 135 12.21 13.73 9.57
N PHE A 136 12.62 12.79 8.72
CA PHE A 136 14.02 12.44 8.47
C PHE A 136 14.47 12.96 7.11
N THR A 137 15.50 13.81 7.08
CA THR A 137 16.05 14.35 5.82
C THR A 137 17.56 14.10 5.73
N THR A 138 18.00 13.46 4.66
CA THR A 138 19.42 13.21 4.39
C THR A 138 19.87 14.01 3.17
N SER A 139 20.91 14.83 3.33
CA SER A 139 21.57 15.54 2.21
C SER A 139 22.63 14.67 1.51
N GLY A 140 22.29 13.40 1.21
CA GLY A 140 23.20 12.46 0.58
C GLY A 140 22.61 11.06 0.37
N SER A 141 23.49 10.10 0.06
CA SER A 141 23.12 8.72 -0.32
C SER A 141 22.90 7.77 0.85
N GLY A 142 22.84 8.27 2.08
CA GLY A 142 22.64 7.47 3.28
C GLY A 142 21.27 6.80 3.25
N ALA A 143 21.23 5.46 3.26
CA ALA A 143 19.97 4.72 3.38
C ALA A 143 19.34 4.97 4.76
N GLN A 144 18.02 5.11 4.82
CA GLN A 144 17.29 5.26 6.07
C GLN A 144 16.53 3.98 6.38
N THR A 145 16.80 3.38 7.54
CA THR A 145 16.02 2.24 8.04
C THR A 145 15.37 2.62 9.36
N ILE A 146 14.06 2.88 9.34
CA ILE A 146 13.27 3.28 10.49
C ILE A 146 12.40 2.09 10.88
N THR A 147 12.65 1.52 12.06
CA THR A 147 11.85 0.42 12.61
C THR A 147 11.22 0.88 13.92
N THR A 148 9.91 0.71 14.06
CA THR A 148 9.20 1.11 15.29
C THR A 148 9.18 -0.04 16.29
N GLY A 149 9.08 0.31 17.57
CA GLY A 149 8.88 -0.62 18.67
C GLY A 149 8.00 -0.04 19.77
N ALA A 150 8.13 -0.57 20.97
CA ALA A 150 7.25 -0.22 22.09
C ALA A 150 7.34 1.26 22.48
N ASN A 151 8.54 1.84 22.43
CA ASN A 151 8.74 3.24 22.79
C ASN A 151 8.16 4.16 21.72
N PHE A 152 8.37 3.86 20.44
CA PHE A 152 7.71 4.58 19.35
C PHE A 152 6.19 4.55 19.50
N ASN A 153 5.62 3.36 19.77
CA ASN A 153 4.17 3.23 19.95
C ASN A 153 3.64 4.07 21.13
N ALA A 154 4.43 4.21 22.20
CA ALA A 154 4.07 5.02 23.36
C ALA A 154 4.17 6.52 23.06
N ALA A 155 5.26 6.95 22.43
CA ALA A 155 5.49 8.34 22.05
C ALA A 155 4.40 8.89 21.12
N PHE A 156 3.90 8.04 20.23
CA PHE A 156 2.93 8.39 19.20
C PHE A 156 1.57 7.70 19.40
N ALA A 157 1.11 7.58 20.64
CA ALA A 157 -0.18 6.93 20.95
C ALA A 157 -1.41 7.62 20.32
N SER A 158 -1.28 8.87 19.88
CA SER A 158 -2.33 9.61 19.17
C SER A 158 -2.30 9.45 17.65
N GLY A 159 -1.30 8.74 17.10
CA GLY A 159 -1.01 8.69 15.67
C GLY A 159 0.23 9.50 15.29
N VAL A 160 0.76 9.29 14.08
CA VAL A 160 1.97 9.98 13.61
C VAL A 160 1.98 10.21 12.10
N ASN A 161 2.51 11.35 11.70
CA ASN A 161 2.88 11.66 10.33
C ASN A 161 4.40 11.50 10.18
N LEU A 162 4.84 10.40 9.57
CA LEU A 162 6.26 10.10 9.36
C LEU A 162 6.67 10.47 7.94
N THR A 163 7.65 11.36 7.81
CA THR A 163 8.25 11.75 6.53
C THR A 163 9.72 11.30 6.48
N SER A 164 10.16 10.73 5.37
CA SER A 164 11.56 10.35 5.12
C SER A 164 12.00 10.77 3.72
N GLN A 165 13.13 11.46 3.62
CA GLN A 165 13.72 11.88 2.35
C GLN A 165 15.21 11.60 2.29
N THR A 166 15.67 11.05 1.17
CA THR A 166 17.09 10.90 0.83
C THR A 166 17.38 11.40 -0.58
N ASP A 167 18.65 11.65 -0.89
CA ASP A 167 19.04 11.91 -2.27
C ASP A 167 19.07 10.60 -3.08
N LEU A 168 19.78 9.56 -2.59
CA LEU A 168 19.96 8.28 -3.29
C LEU A 168 19.82 7.05 -2.39
N GLY A 169 19.69 7.26 -1.07
CA GLY A 169 19.64 6.16 -0.12
C GLY A 169 18.29 5.43 -0.18
N ALA A 170 18.29 4.11 -0.14
CA ALA A 170 17.05 3.37 0.02
C ALA A 170 16.34 3.76 1.33
N ILE A 171 15.01 3.77 1.32
CA ILE A 171 14.19 4.07 2.49
C ILE A 171 13.48 2.79 2.91
N THR A 172 13.67 2.37 4.15
CA THR A 172 12.94 1.26 4.76
C THR A 172 12.18 1.79 5.98
N ILE A 173 10.87 1.57 6.01
CA ILE A 173 10.01 1.86 7.15
C ILE A 173 9.31 0.57 7.54
N ASN A 174 9.53 0.11 8.77
CA ASN A 174 8.89 -1.08 9.31
C ASN A 174 8.16 -0.75 10.62
N MET A 175 6.83 -0.72 10.55
CA MET A 175 5.93 -0.48 11.68
C MET A 175 5.21 -1.77 12.15
N SER A 176 5.59 -2.91 11.59
CA SER A 176 5.06 -4.23 11.91
C SER A 176 5.86 -4.97 12.99
N GLY A 177 6.86 -4.31 13.59
CA GLY A 177 7.70 -4.85 14.67
C GLY A 177 6.90 -5.32 15.89
N GLY A 178 7.56 -5.90 16.90
CA GLY A 178 6.91 -6.31 18.14
C GLY A 178 7.09 -5.25 19.23
N PRO A 179 6.04 -4.54 19.71
CA PRO A 179 4.64 -4.59 19.27
C PRO A 179 4.34 -3.76 18.00
N SER A 180 3.38 -4.23 17.20
CA SER A 180 3.03 -3.55 15.93
C SER A 180 2.35 -2.22 16.22
N TYR A 181 2.66 -1.20 15.42
CA TYR A 181 2.07 0.12 15.59
C TYR A 181 0.56 0.09 15.30
N ALA A 182 -0.26 0.33 16.31
CA ALA A 182 -1.71 0.14 16.25
C ALA A 182 -2.51 1.43 16.01
N HIS A 183 -1.83 2.59 15.93
CA HIS A 183 -2.47 3.88 15.78
C HIS A 183 -2.45 4.37 14.33
N ALA A 184 -3.23 5.41 14.04
CA ALA A 184 -3.29 5.98 12.71
C ALA A 184 -1.92 6.50 12.25
N THR A 185 -1.57 6.26 10.99
CA THR A 185 -0.29 6.68 10.43
C THR A 185 -0.45 7.31 9.06
N THR A 186 0.26 8.41 8.81
CA THR A 186 0.57 8.85 7.45
C THR A 186 2.07 8.66 7.22
N ILE A 187 2.45 7.98 6.13
CA ILE A 187 3.85 7.77 5.76
C ILE A 187 4.11 8.47 4.43
N ALA A 188 5.14 9.31 4.38
CA ALA A 188 5.61 9.95 3.15
C ALA A 188 7.10 9.68 2.93
N THR A 189 7.45 9.01 1.83
CA THR A 189 8.84 8.69 1.48
C THR A 189 9.22 9.29 0.13
N THR A 190 10.40 9.90 0.05
CA THR A 190 10.90 10.49 -1.19
C THR A 190 12.39 10.21 -1.39
N THR A 191 12.77 9.66 -2.55
CA THR A 191 14.17 9.63 -3.00
C THR A 191 14.31 10.57 -4.20
N ILE A 192 15.18 11.59 -4.11
CA ILE A 192 15.38 12.60 -5.17
C ILE A 192 16.09 12.04 -6.41
N GLY A 193 16.84 10.95 -6.24
CA GLY A 193 17.43 10.17 -7.30
C GLY A 193 17.05 8.69 -7.18
N ALA A 194 17.96 7.80 -7.59
CA ALA A 194 17.66 6.38 -7.59
C ALA A 194 17.70 5.81 -6.16
N GLY A 195 16.57 5.30 -5.67
CA GLY A 195 16.44 4.76 -4.32
C GLY A 195 15.18 3.93 -4.15
N ALA A 196 15.34 2.70 -3.65
CA ALA A 196 14.24 1.76 -3.42
C ALA A 196 13.52 2.07 -2.11
N HIS A 197 12.21 1.80 -2.06
CA HIS A 197 11.38 1.99 -0.87
C HIS A 197 10.83 0.65 -0.41
N THR A 198 10.98 0.32 0.87
CA THR A 198 10.36 -0.85 1.51
C THR A 198 9.57 -0.38 2.71
N ILE A 199 8.25 -0.42 2.63
CA ILE A 199 7.34 0.11 3.64
C ILE A 199 6.44 -1.02 4.10
N THR A 200 6.47 -1.32 5.39
CA THR A 200 5.52 -2.24 6.03
C THR A 200 4.81 -1.48 7.13
N THR A 201 3.51 -1.24 6.94
CA THR A 201 2.66 -0.55 7.90
C THR A 201 2.37 -1.42 9.13
N GLY A 202 1.91 -0.79 10.21
CA GLY A 202 1.49 -1.49 11.42
C GLY A 202 0.07 -2.05 11.30
N ALA A 203 -0.57 -2.28 12.45
CA ALA A 203 -1.96 -2.71 12.54
C ALA A 203 -2.97 -1.54 12.47
N GLY A 204 -2.54 -0.32 12.78
CA GLY A 204 -3.38 0.88 12.70
C GLY A 204 -3.57 1.37 11.26
N ALA A 205 -4.68 2.04 10.99
CA ALA A 205 -4.99 2.56 9.66
C ALA A 205 -3.87 3.45 9.13
N ALA A 206 -3.38 3.16 7.92
CA ALA A 206 -2.18 3.76 7.37
C ALA A 206 -2.38 4.23 5.93
N THR A 207 -2.05 5.50 5.70
CA THR A 207 -1.94 6.07 4.36
C THR A 207 -0.47 6.19 3.97
N VAL A 208 -0.12 5.82 2.74
CA VAL A 208 1.27 5.82 2.25
C VAL A 208 1.39 6.63 0.97
N THR A 209 2.30 7.59 0.96
CA THR A 209 2.78 8.26 -0.25
C THR A 209 4.26 7.92 -0.46
N ALA A 210 4.58 7.25 -1.57
CA ALA A 210 5.95 6.83 -1.88
C ALA A 210 6.40 7.34 -3.26
N VAL A 211 7.51 8.09 -3.29
CA VAL A 211 8.02 8.72 -4.51
C VAL A 211 9.50 8.40 -4.71
N SER A 212 9.80 7.60 -5.74
CA SER A 212 11.14 7.53 -6.32
C SER A 212 11.13 8.40 -7.58
N THR A 213 11.78 9.55 -7.58
CA THR A 213 11.73 10.47 -8.74
C THR A 213 12.46 9.93 -9.98
N VAL A 214 13.36 8.95 -9.79
CA VAL A 214 14.08 8.22 -10.83
C VAL A 214 13.79 6.72 -10.66
N ALA A 215 14.80 5.85 -10.78
CA ALA A 215 14.65 4.41 -10.61
C ALA A 215 14.58 4.03 -9.13
N GLY A 216 13.88 2.96 -8.80
CA GLY A 216 13.80 2.50 -7.42
C GLY A 216 12.57 1.63 -7.22
N SER A 217 12.79 0.34 -7.01
CA SER A 217 11.67 -0.56 -6.71
C SER A 217 10.97 -0.14 -5.42
N GLN A 218 9.65 -0.31 -5.39
CA GLN A 218 8.82 -0.02 -4.22
C GLN A 218 8.11 -1.29 -3.78
N THR A 219 8.10 -1.55 -2.48
CA THR A 219 7.32 -2.61 -1.85
C THR A 219 6.60 -2.00 -0.66
N ILE A 220 5.26 -1.98 -0.71
CA ILE A 220 4.40 -1.30 0.25
C ILE A 220 3.35 -2.29 0.73
N LEU A 221 3.44 -2.70 2.00
CA LEU A 221 2.68 -3.79 2.60
C LEU A 221 2.11 -3.39 3.97
N GLY A 222 1.31 -4.28 4.55
CA GLY A 222 1.00 -4.30 5.98
C GLY A 222 -0.49 -4.34 6.29
N ALA A 223 -0.82 -4.85 7.48
CA ALA A 223 -2.19 -5.10 7.92
C ALA A 223 -3.06 -3.83 7.96
N GLY A 224 -2.47 -2.71 8.36
CA GLY A 224 -3.14 -1.42 8.48
C GLY A 224 -3.19 -0.60 7.19
N LEU A 225 -2.61 -1.08 6.08
CA LEU A 225 -2.52 -0.33 4.83
C LEU A 225 -3.91 -0.06 4.24
N THR A 226 -4.35 1.21 4.23
CA THR A 226 -5.68 1.61 3.73
C THR A 226 -5.63 2.31 2.39
N GLU A 227 -4.62 3.17 2.17
CA GLU A 227 -4.48 3.98 0.97
C GLU A 227 -3.02 4.11 0.53
N VAL A 228 -2.78 4.02 -0.77
CA VAL A 228 -1.45 4.16 -1.36
C VAL A 228 -1.47 5.11 -2.56
N THR A 229 -0.57 6.08 -2.54
CA THR A 229 -0.14 6.83 -3.74
C THR A 229 1.35 6.56 -3.96
N ALA A 230 1.70 5.87 -5.04
CA ALA A 230 3.07 5.38 -5.27
C ALA A 230 3.55 5.73 -6.69
N THR A 231 4.71 6.36 -6.83
CA THR A 231 5.28 6.77 -8.12
C THR A 231 6.75 6.40 -8.24
N ILE A 232 7.10 5.67 -9.30
CA ILE A 232 8.49 5.43 -9.75
C ILE A 232 8.70 6.22 -11.05
N GLY A 233 9.57 7.22 -11.03
CA GLY A 233 9.85 8.10 -12.17
C GLY A 233 10.71 7.47 -13.26
N GLY A 234 11.40 6.37 -12.95
CA GLY A 234 12.21 5.57 -13.86
C GLY A 234 11.88 4.08 -13.78
N ALA A 235 12.91 3.22 -13.84
CA ALA A 235 12.73 1.77 -13.76
C ALA A 235 12.61 1.27 -12.31
N GLY A 236 11.85 0.19 -12.09
CA GLY A 236 11.70 -0.43 -10.79
C GLY A 236 10.38 -1.18 -10.68
N ASN A 237 10.40 -2.34 -10.02
CA ASN A 237 9.17 -3.07 -9.76
C ASN A 237 8.38 -2.37 -8.64
N GLN A 238 7.06 -2.40 -8.73
CA GLN A 238 6.18 -1.85 -7.71
C GLN A 238 5.26 -2.95 -7.19
N ILE A 239 5.32 -3.21 -5.89
CA ILE A 239 4.47 -4.18 -5.20
C ILE A 239 3.68 -3.41 -4.13
N ILE A 240 2.36 -3.43 -4.24
CA ILE A 240 1.45 -2.73 -3.33
C ILE A 240 0.42 -3.72 -2.79
N GLY A 241 0.33 -3.80 -1.48
CA GLY A 241 -0.49 -4.77 -0.78
C GLY A 241 0.00 -6.21 -1.00
N GLY A 242 -0.79 -7.17 -0.56
CA GLY A 242 -0.42 -8.58 -0.64
C GLY A 242 -1.52 -9.50 -0.12
N THR A 243 -1.25 -10.80 -0.19
CA THR A 243 -2.13 -11.82 0.40
C THR A 243 -2.04 -11.82 1.93
N GLY A 244 -2.93 -12.57 2.59
CA GLY A 244 -2.99 -12.59 4.04
C GLY A 244 -3.42 -11.22 4.57
N THR A 245 -2.62 -10.64 5.47
CA THR A 245 -2.92 -9.34 6.08
C THR A 245 -2.49 -8.15 5.24
N ASP A 246 -1.53 -8.30 4.32
CA ASP A 246 -0.82 -7.16 3.71
C ASP A 246 -1.65 -6.30 2.74
N GLY A 247 -2.87 -6.71 2.40
CA GLY A 247 -3.84 -5.94 1.61
C GLY A 247 -5.25 -5.95 2.19
N GLN A 248 -5.43 -6.40 3.43
CA GLN A 248 -6.77 -6.66 4.00
C GLN A 248 -7.62 -5.40 4.19
N ASN A 249 -6.99 -4.24 4.36
CA ASN A 249 -7.70 -2.97 4.55
C ASN A 249 -7.50 -2.00 3.38
N LEU A 250 -6.85 -2.44 2.29
CA LEU A 250 -6.45 -1.57 1.18
C LEU A 250 -7.64 -1.26 0.27
N VAL A 251 -8.12 -0.02 0.31
CA VAL A 251 -9.34 0.40 -0.42
C VAL A 251 -9.06 1.44 -1.50
N SER A 252 -7.89 2.08 -1.51
CA SER A 252 -7.52 3.10 -2.50
C SER A 252 -6.06 2.95 -2.93
N VAL A 253 -5.82 2.83 -4.24
CA VAL A 253 -4.48 2.77 -4.83
C VAL A 253 -4.40 3.67 -6.05
N THR A 254 -3.42 4.58 -6.06
CA THR A 254 -2.93 5.26 -7.26
C THR A 254 -1.45 4.93 -7.45
N ALA A 255 -1.13 4.20 -8.51
CA ALA A 255 0.18 3.57 -8.70
C ALA A 255 0.74 3.84 -10.10
N THR A 256 1.93 4.44 -10.17
CA THR A 256 2.55 4.87 -11.43
C THR A 256 4.00 4.38 -11.54
N ILE A 257 4.35 3.78 -12.68
CA ILE A 257 5.73 3.50 -13.10
C ILE A 257 5.97 4.17 -14.47
N ASN A 258 6.87 5.15 -14.52
CA ASN A 258 7.19 5.91 -15.74
C ASN A 258 8.30 5.26 -16.59
N GLY A 259 9.02 4.28 -16.05
CA GLY A 259 10.00 3.47 -16.78
C GLY A 259 9.60 1.99 -16.88
N ALA A 260 10.59 1.11 -16.97
CA ALA A 260 10.35 -0.33 -17.00
C ALA A 260 10.22 -0.92 -15.59
N GLY A 261 9.21 -1.76 -15.36
CA GLY A 261 9.09 -2.54 -14.14
C GLY A 261 7.71 -3.17 -14.02
N ASN A 262 7.65 -4.35 -13.43
CA ASN A 262 6.36 -4.99 -13.21
C ASN A 262 5.61 -4.29 -12.08
N GLN A 263 4.30 -4.14 -12.24
CA GLN A 263 3.42 -3.59 -11.22
C GLN A 263 2.51 -4.70 -10.70
N THR A 264 2.54 -4.94 -9.39
CA THR A 264 1.69 -5.91 -8.72
C THR A 264 0.92 -5.19 -7.62
N ILE A 265 -0.41 -5.21 -7.72
CA ILE A 265 -1.30 -4.60 -6.74
C ILE A 265 -2.23 -5.69 -6.24
N THR A 266 -2.30 -5.89 -4.93
CA THR A 266 -3.18 -6.89 -4.32
C THR A 266 -3.89 -6.29 -3.13
N SER A 267 -5.21 -6.14 -3.24
CA SER A 267 -6.10 -5.89 -2.12
C SER A 267 -6.87 -7.16 -1.80
N THR A 268 -6.93 -7.52 -0.52
CA THR A 268 -7.81 -8.57 0.03
C THR A 268 -8.95 -7.96 0.85
N SER A 269 -9.17 -6.65 0.71
CA SER A 269 -10.29 -5.93 1.32
C SER A 269 -11.62 -6.58 0.97
N THR A 270 -12.53 -6.57 1.93
CA THR A 270 -13.93 -6.95 1.70
C THR A 270 -14.84 -5.76 1.40
N SER A 271 -14.28 -4.55 1.45
CA SER A 271 -14.93 -3.29 1.07
C SER A 271 -14.55 -2.92 -0.35
N ALA A 272 -15.40 -2.12 -1.01
CA ALA A 272 -15.14 -1.57 -2.34
C ALA A 272 -13.75 -0.91 -2.44
N VAL A 273 -13.00 -1.29 -3.46
CA VAL A 273 -11.63 -0.85 -3.74
C VAL A 273 -11.60 -0.02 -5.02
N ALA A 274 -10.88 1.11 -4.99
CA ALA A 274 -10.58 1.90 -6.17
C ALA A 274 -9.08 1.81 -6.52
N ILE A 275 -8.76 1.34 -7.73
CA ILE A 275 -7.39 1.21 -8.23
C ILE A 275 -7.24 2.00 -9.52
N THR A 276 -6.24 2.89 -9.57
CA THR A 276 -5.71 3.47 -10.79
C THR A 276 -4.24 3.07 -10.94
N ALA A 277 -3.97 2.27 -11.96
CA ALA A 277 -2.67 1.65 -12.24
C ALA A 277 -2.14 2.14 -13.59
N THR A 278 -0.91 2.68 -13.60
CA THR A 278 -0.23 3.17 -14.80
C THR A 278 1.17 2.61 -14.88
N ALA A 279 1.50 1.91 -15.96
CA ALA A 279 2.85 1.39 -16.20
C ALA A 279 3.30 1.70 -17.64
N ALA A 280 4.37 2.49 -17.76
CA ALA A 280 4.96 2.83 -19.06
C ALA A 280 5.58 1.61 -19.76
N ALA A 281 6.15 0.68 -18.98
CA ALA A 281 6.60 -0.63 -19.44
C ALA A 281 6.64 -1.61 -18.26
N GLY A 282 6.53 -2.91 -18.54
CA GLY A 282 6.37 -3.98 -17.55
C GLY A 282 4.94 -4.50 -17.47
N ALA A 283 4.77 -5.74 -17.02
CA ALA A 283 3.44 -6.35 -16.91
C ALA A 283 2.71 -5.84 -15.65
N GLN A 284 1.39 -5.79 -15.71
CA GLN A 284 0.55 -5.43 -14.57
C GLN A 284 -0.21 -6.66 -14.07
N THR A 285 -0.24 -6.85 -12.76
CA THR A 285 -1.06 -7.88 -12.11
C THR A 285 -1.84 -7.23 -10.98
N ILE A 286 -3.17 -7.21 -11.11
CA ILE A 286 -4.05 -6.52 -10.17
C ILE A 286 -5.07 -7.53 -9.65
N VAL A 287 -5.15 -7.65 -8.33
CA VAL A 287 -6.14 -8.50 -7.65
C VAL A 287 -6.87 -7.67 -6.60
N THR A 288 -8.19 -7.75 -6.59
CA THR A 288 -9.03 -7.18 -5.52
C THR A 288 -9.83 -8.27 -4.82
N GLY A 289 -10.36 -7.94 -3.64
CA GLY A 289 -11.17 -8.84 -2.83
C GLY A 289 -12.65 -8.71 -3.17
N SER A 290 -13.51 -8.75 -2.15
CA SER A 290 -14.94 -8.48 -2.35
C SER A 290 -15.25 -6.99 -2.22
N GLY A 291 -16.44 -6.59 -2.64
CA GLY A 291 -16.85 -5.19 -2.72
C GLY A 291 -17.14 -4.83 -4.16
N ALA A 292 -17.88 -3.75 -4.39
CA ALA A 292 -18.07 -3.23 -5.75
C ALA A 292 -16.81 -2.45 -6.15
N ASP A 293 -15.85 -3.14 -6.75
CA ASP A 293 -14.53 -2.64 -7.03
C ASP A 293 -14.48 -1.86 -8.34
N ARG A 294 -13.55 -0.91 -8.42
CA ARG A 294 -13.29 -0.16 -9.64
C ARG A 294 -11.81 -0.17 -9.93
N VAL A 295 -11.43 -0.90 -10.98
CA VAL A 295 -10.05 -1.04 -11.43
C VAL A 295 -9.91 -0.38 -12.80
N THR A 296 -9.01 0.59 -12.89
CA THR A 296 -8.59 1.20 -14.16
C THR A 296 -7.10 1.01 -14.30
N SER A 297 -6.69 0.30 -15.34
CA SER A 297 -5.28 0.06 -15.65
C SER A 297 -4.93 0.66 -17.00
N SER A 298 -3.71 1.19 -17.11
CA SER A 298 -3.18 1.69 -18.37
C SER A 298 -1.72 1.24 -18.51
N ALA A 299 -1.50 0.28 -19.41
CA ALA A 299 -0.18 -0.13 -19.85
C ALA A 299 0.05 0.32 -21.29
N THR A 300 1.30 0.64 -21.64
CA THR A 300 1.69 0.84 -23.03
C THR A 300 1.49 -0.45 -23.83
N ALA A 301 1.12 -0.33 -25.11
CA ALA A 301 0.92 -1.46 -26.01
C ALA A 301 2.07 -2.48 -25.96
N GLY A 302 1.72 -3.77 -25.88
CA GLY A 302 2.68 -4.89 -25.80
C GLY A 302 2.93 -5.43 -24.39
N GLN A 303 2.35 -4.81 -23.36
CA GLN A 303 2.52 -5.20 -21.96
C GLN A 303 1.22 -5.77 -21.39
N ALA A 304 1.12 -7.10 -21.30
CA ALA A 304 -0.11 -7.74 -20.82
C ALA A 304 -0.47 -7.32 -19.39
N THR A 305 -1.74 -7.00 -19.18
CA THR A 305 -2.35 -6.79 -17.87
C THR A 305 -3.15 -8.03 -17.50
N THR A 306 -3.01 -8.50 -16.26
CA THR A 306 -3.91 -9.51 -15.68
C THR A 306 -4.67 -8.87 -14.53
N ILE A 307 -6.00 -8.86 -14.63
CA ILE A 307 -6.89 -8.34 -13.60
C ILE A 307 -7.85 -9.44 -13.15
N THR A 308 -7.95 -9.62 -11.84
CA THR A 308 -8.94 -10.48 -11.21
C THR A 308 -9.60 -9.73 -10.07
N THR A 309 -10.87 -9.39 -10.21
CA THR A 309 -11.67 -8.88 -9.10
C THR A 309 -12.43 -10.03 -8.43
N GLY A 310 -12.89 -9.81 -7.20
CA GLY A 310 -13.51 -10.84 -6.39
C GLY A 310 -15.03 -10.85 -6.51
N ALA A 311 -15.72 -10.67 -5.39
CA ALA A 311 -17.18 -10.71 -5.37
C ALA A 311 -17.75 -9.30 -5.27
N GLY A 312 -18.68 -8.93 -6.13
CA GLY A 312 -19.18 -7.56 -6.19
C GLY A 312 -19.82 -7.23 -7.52
N SER A 313 -20.20 -5.99 -7.71
CA SER A 313 -20.50 -5.48 -9.05
C SER A 313 -19.33 -4.61 -9.45
N ASP A 314 -18.38 -5.22 -10.16
CA ASP A 314 -17.08 -4.61 -10.41
C ASP A 314 -17.07 -3.86 -11.74
N ILE A 315 -16.23 -2.84 -11.82
CA ILE A 315 -15.95 -2.11 -13.05
C ILE A 315 -14.46 -2.26 -13.36
N ILE A 316 -14.16 -2.94 -14.45
CA ILE A 316 -12.79 -3.18 -14.91
C ILE A 316 -12.59 -2.49 -16.25
N ILE A 317 -11.57 -1.65 -16.32
CA ILE A 317 -11.13 -0.99 -17.55
C ILE A 317 -9.63 -1.23 -17.71
N THR A 318 -9.26 -1.86 -18.82
CA THR A 318 -7.87 -2.11 -19.19
C THR A 318 -7.40 -1.23 -20.36
N GLY A 319 -6.22 -1.54 -20.90
CA GLY A 319 -5.45 -0.65 -21.75
C GLY A 319 -5.58 -0.97 -23.24
N ALA A 320 -4.50 -0.76 -23.98
CA ALA A 320 -4.42 -1.12 -25.41
C ALA A 320 -3.59 -2.40 -25.65
N SER A 321 -3.38 -3.18 -24.59
CA SER A 321 -2.56 -4.39 -24.54
C SER A 321 -3.44 -5.62 -24.58
N THR A 322 -2.89 -6.78 -24.96
CA THR A 322 -3.62 -8.05 -24.79
C THR A 322 -3.72 -8.36 -23.31
N ASP A 323 -4.93 -8.25 -22.78
CA ASP A 323 -5.21 -8.33 -21.36
C ASP A 323 -5.99 -9.62 -21.02
N LEU A 324 -5.84 -10.08 -19.77
CA LEU A 324 -6.62 -11.17 -19.18
C LEU A 324 -7.47 -10.60 -18.05
N ILE A 325 -8.79 -10.69 -18.20
CA ILE A 325 -9.75 -10.04 -17.31
C ILE A 325 -10.71 -11.07 -16.72
N THR A 326 -10.84 -11.07 -15.40
CA THR A 326 -11.83 -11.85 -14.66
C THR A 326 -12.57 -10.94 -13.69
N GLY A 327 -13.89 -10.78 -13.89
CA GLY A 327 -14.77 -10.01 -12.99
C GLY A 327 -15.10 -10.71 -11.67
N GLY A 328 -14.95 -12.04 -11.63
CA GLY A 328 -15.27 -12.82 -10.44
C GLY A 328 -16.75 -13.13 -10.36
N SER A 329 -17.40 -12.86 -9.23
CA SER A 329 -18.82 -13.18 -9.02
C SER A 329 -19.64 -11.92 -8.73
N GLY A 330 -20.84 -11.88 -9.27
CA GLY A 330 -21.71 -10.70 -9.22
C GLY A 330 -21.89 -10.18 -10.63
N SER A 331 -22.36 -8.93 -10.78
CA SER A 331 -22.67 -8.38 -12.12
C SER A 331 -21.62 -7.35 -12.48
N ASP A 332 -20.65 -7.78 -13.28
CA ASP A 332 -19.45 -7.02 -13.58
C ASP A 332 -19.54 -6.32 -14.93
N THR A 333 -18.86 -5.19 -15.06
CA THR A 333 -18.68 -4.49 -16.34
C THR A 333 -17.21 -4.45 -16.69
N MET A 334 -16.85 -5.06 -17.82
CA MET A 334 -15.48 -5.23 -18.27
C MET A 334 -15.28 -4.50 -19.60
N THR A 335 -14.17 -3.77 -19.72
CA THR A 335 -13.71 -3.09 -20.94
C THR A 335 -12.26 -3.48 -21.19
N GLY A 336 -12.01 -4.20 -22.27
CA GLY A 336 -10.68 -4.70 -22.65
C GLY A 336 -9.79 -3.63 -23.29
N GLY A 337 -10.42 -2.72 -24.01
CA GLY A 337 -9.79 -1.63 -24.72
C GLY A 337 -9.31 -2.06 -26.10
N GLY A 338 -8.00 -1.99 -26.34
CA GLY A 338 -7.41 -2.30 -27.64
C GLY A 338 -6.65 -3.61 -27.62
N ALA A 339 -6.35 -4.14 -28.82
CA ALA A 339 -5.73 -5.45 -29.04
C ALA A 339 -6.75 -6.61 -28.91
N VAL A 340 -6.26 -7.81 -28.57
CA VAL A 340 -7.06 -9.02 -28.39
C VAL A 340 -7.06 -9.33 -26.92
N ASP A 341 -8.21 -9.20 -26.28
CA ASP A 341 -8.38 -9.43 -24.86
C ASP A 341 -9.00 -10.79 -24.59
N THR A 342 -8.71 -11.35 -23.42
CA THR A 342 -9.35 -12.57 -22.92
C THR A 342 -10.20 -12.24 -21.72
N PHE A 343 -11.52 -12.36 -21.89
CA PHE A 343 -12.49 -12.30 -20.82
C PHE A 343 -12.70 -13.72 -20.29
N ALA A 344 -12.23 -13.97 -19.07
CA ALA A 344 -12.29 -15.27 -18.43
C ALA A 344 -13.37 -15.28 -17.36
N MET A 345 -14.46 -16.00 -17.65
CA MET A 345 -15.59 -16.16 -16.76
C MET A 345 -15.27 -17.18 -15.67
N GLY A 346 -15.50 -16.80 -14.41
CA GLY A 346 -15.43 -17.73 -13.29
C GLY A 346 -16.58 -18.74 -13.32
N VAL A 347 -16.40 -19.89 -12.65
CA VAL A 347 -17.46 -20.91 -12.53
C VAL A 347 -18.73 -20.38 -11.82
N ASN A 348 -18.59 -19.32 -11.02
CA ASN A 348 -19.69 -18.65 -10.32
C ASN A 348 -19.98 -17.25 -10.88
N GLY A 349 -19.35 -16.87 -12.01
CA GLY A 349 -19.58 -15.60 -12.68
C GLY A 349 -20.80 -15.67 -13.59
N SER A 350 -21.48 -14.54 -13.78
CA SER A 350 -22.58 -14.41 -14.75
C SER A 350 -23.72 -15.44 -14.66
N ILE A 351 -23.99 -16.00 -13.47
CA ILE A 351 -24.96 -17.09 -13.28
C ILE A 351 -26.40 -16.57 -13.48
N ILE A 352 -27.16 -17.25 -14.33
CA ILE A 352 -28.51 -16.84 -14.70
C ILE A 352 -29.42 -16.77 -13.47
N GLY A 353 -30.11 -15.64 -13.32
CA GLY A 353 -31.00 -15.39 -12.19
C GLY A 353 -30.30 -14.84 -10.95
N THR A 354 -28.97 -14.85 -10.89
CA THR A 354 -28.20 -14.20 -9.82
C THR A 354 -27.45 -12.96 -10.32
N SER A 355 -26.78 -13.06 -11.46
CA SER A 355 -25.98 -11.98 -12.02
C SER A 355 -25.82 -12.07 -13.53
N ARG A 356 -25.30 -11.00 -14.14
CA ARG A 356 -24.95 -10.99 -15.56
C ARG A 356 -23.80 -10.02 -15.77
N ASP A 357 -22.75 -10.53 -16.38
CA ASP A 357 -21.58 -9.76 -16.73
C ASP A 357 -21.76 -9.10 -18.09
N ILE A 358 -21.20 -7.91 -18.22
CA ILE A 358 -21.25 -7.08 -19.42
C ILE A 358 -19.82 -6.88 -19.91
N ILE A 359 -19.57 -7.31 -21.14
CA ILE A 359 -18.38 -6.91 -21.88
C ILE A 359 -18.76 -5.72 -22.76
N ALA A 360 -18.18 -4.56 -22.46
CA ALA A 360 -18.61 -3.29 -23.00
C ALA A 360 -18.11 -3.01 -24.43
N ASP A 361 -17.00 -3.62 -24.84
CA ASP A 361 -16.26 -3.27 -26.07
C ASP A 361 -15.70 -4.48 -26.83
N PHE A 362 -16.31 -5.65 -26.69
CA PHE A 362 -15.84 -6.91 -27.31
C PHE A 362 -15.52 -6.73 -28.81
N ASN A 363 -14.26 -6.86 -29.18
CA ASN A 363 -13.75 -6.64 -30.53
C ASN A 363 -14.02 -7.87 -31.41
N THR A 364 -14.64 -7.63 -32.57
CA THR A 364 -15.06 -8.68 -33.53
C THR A 364 -14.32 -8.62 -34.88
N LEU A 365 -13.33 -7.74 -35.03
CA LEU A 365 -12.51 -7.60 -36.24
C LEU A 365 -11.32 -8.55 -36.20
N ALA A 366 -10.67 -8.83 -37.34
CA ALA A 366 -9.63 -9.86 -37.59
C ALA A 366 -8.60 -10.24 -36.50
N ALA A 367 -8.39 -9.42 -35.47
CA ALA A 367 -7.84 -9.81 -34.18
C ALA A 367 -8.97 -9.68 -33.13
N ASN A 368 -9.83 -10.70 -33.05
CA ASN A 368 -11.04 -10.69 -32.21
C ASN A 368 -10.69 -10.97 -30.74
N ASP A 369 -11.48 -10.43 -29.84
CA ASP A 369 -11.43 -10.80 -28.42
C ASP A 369 -11.86 -12.25 -28.21
N ILE A 370 -11.47 -12.78 -27.06
CA ILE A 370 -11.67 -14.14 -26.63
C ILE A 370 -12.56 -14.15 -25.39
N LEU A 371 -13.56 -15.02 -25.39
CA LEU A 371 -14.33 -15.38 -24.19
C LEU A 371 -13.92 -16.80 -23.77
N THR A 372 -13.72 -17.04 -22.47
CA THR A 372 -13.46 -18.39 -21.97
C THR A 372 -14.21 -18.64 -20.66
N PHE A 373 -14.64 -19.88 -20.49
CA PHE A 373 -15.35 -20.36 -19.30
C PHE A 373 -14.48 -21.29 -18.44
N GLY A 374 -13.18 -21.40 -18.77
CA GLY A 374 -12.24 -22.32 -18.10
C GLY A 374 -12.40 -23.81 -18.46
N ALA A 375 -13.52 -24.18 -19.10
CA ALA A 375 -13.76 -25.50 -19.68
C ALA A 375 -13.79 -25.46 -21.21
N SER A 376 -13.61 -26.62 -21.85
CA SER A 376 -13.82 -26.72 -23.29
C SER A 376 -15.31 -26.65 -23.61
N THR A 377 -15.71 -25.66 -24.39
CA THR A 377 -17.09 -25.44 -24.79
C THR A 377 -17.45 -26.18 -26.07
N THR A 378 -18.73 -26.49 -26.26
CA THR A 378 -19.24 -27.20 -27.43
C THR A 378 -20.38 -26.42 -28.07
N VAL A 379 -20.24 -26.07 -29.34
CA VAL A 379 -21.39 -25.62 -30.14
C VAL A 379 -22.10 -26.87 -30.63
N LEU A 380 -23.38 -26.99 -30.29
CA LEU A 380 -24.16 -28.17 -30.65
C LEU A 380 -24.51 -28.18 -32.14
N ALA A 381 -24.92 -29.35 -32.62
CA ALA A 381 -25.40 -29.49 -34.00
C ALA A 381 -26.65 -28.63 -34.23
N ILE A 382 -26.90 -28.27 -35.49
CA ILE A 382 -28.10 -27.53 -35.90
C ILE A 382 -29.34 -28.20 -35.30
N ASP A 383 -30.12 -27.42 -34.56
CA ASP A 383 -31.50 -27.74 -34.24
C ASP A 383 -32.45 -26.99 -35.18
N ALA A 384 -33.19 -27.77 -35.97
CA ALA A 384 -34.22 -27.30 -36.90
C ALA A 384 -35.64 -27.70 -36.47
N THR A 385 -35.82 -28.22 -35.25
CA THR A 385 -37.14 -28.50 -34.69
C THR A 385 -37.96 -27.21 -34.58
N ALA A 386 -39.29 -27.30 -34.68
CA ALA A 386 -40.12 -26.10 -34.73
C ALA A 386 -40.06 -25.34 -33.40
N THR A 387 -39.83 -24.03 -33.44
CA THR A 387 -39.80 -23.22 -32.22
C THR A 387 -41.14 -23.23 -31.51
N ILE A 388 -41.11 -23.35 -30.18
CA ILE A 388 -42.27 -23.32 -29.29
C ILE A 388 -41.95 -22.36 -28.16
N ALA A 389 -42.81 -21.35 -27.98
CA ALA A 389 -42.57 -20.31 -26.98
C ALA A 389 -42.38 -20.90 -25.58
N GLY A 390 -41.28 -20.54 -24.94
CA GLY A 390 -40.89 -20.99 -23.60
C GLY A 390 -40.40 -22.42 -23.48
N THR A 391 -40.27 -23.20 -24.56
CA THR A 391 -39.82 -24.61 -24.44
C THR A 391 -38.86 -25.11 -25.52
N ASN A 392 -38.85 -24.52 -26.72
CA ASN A 392 -38.00 -25.01 -27.81
C ASN A 392 -37.53 -23.84 -28.68
N VAL A 393 -36.22 -23.75 -28.88
CA VAL A 393 -35.61 -22.78 -29.79
C VAL A 393 -35.03 -23.51 -31.01
N GLN A 394 -34.47 -22.77 -31.96
CA GLN A 394 -33.68 -23.36 -33.06
C GLN A 394 -32.26 -22.84 -32.97
N THR A 395 -31.28 -23.64 -33.38
CA THR A 395 -29.87 -23.24 -33.40
C THR A 395 -29.27 -23.38 -34.79
N SER A 396 -28.50 -22.40 -35.23
CA SER A 396 -27.71 -22.49 -36.46
C SER A 396 -26.44 -23.33 -36.26
N ALA A 397 -25.74 -23.67 -37.35
CA ALA A 397 -24.42 -24.31 -37.25
C ALA A 397 -23.38 -23.45 -36.52
N GLY A 398 -23.59 -22.12 -36.50
CA GLY A 398 -22.78 -21.17 -35.76
C GLY A 398 -23.34 -20.87 -34.37
N GLY A 399 -24.25 -21.69 -33.83
CA GLY A 399 -24.82 -21.53 -32.49
C GLY A 399 -25.73 -20.30 -32.30
N LEU A 400 -26.17 -19.66 -33.38
CA LEU A 400 -27.13 -18.54 -33.30
C LEU A 400 -28.55 -19.08 -33.05
N ILE A 401 -29.20 -18.58 -32.00
CA ILE A 401 -30.53 -19.01 -31.59
C ILE A 401 -31.62 -18.22 -32.30
N THR A 402 -32.64 -18.92 -32.78
CA THR A 402 -33.90 -18.34 -33.27
C THR A 402 -35.05 -18.71 -32.33
N PHE A 403 -35.86 -17.71 -31.97
CA PHE A 403 -36.94 -17.85 -30.99
C PHE A 403 -38.32 -17.91 -31.63
N ALA A 404 -39.29 -18.46 -30.90
CA ALA A 404 -40.70 -18.28 -31.23
C ALA A 404 -41.11 -16.82 -31.03
N ALA A 405 -42.09 -16.34 -31.81
CA ALA A 405 -42.56 -14.95 -31.72
C ALA A 405 -43.11 -14.57 -30.33
N GLY A 406 -43.50 -15.57 -29.52
CA GLY A 406 -43.93 -15.38 -28.13
C GLY A 406 -42.81 -14.96 -27.18
N ASP A 407 -41.55 -15.32 -27.47
CA ASP A 407 -40.39 -15.02 -26.64
C ASP A 407 -39.79 -13.66 -27.03
N ASN A 408 -40.58 -12.60 -26.77
CA ASN A 408 -40.33 -11.25 -27.27
C ASN A 408 -39.66 -10.30 -26.26
N SER A 409 -39.15 -10.84 -25.15
CA SER A 409 -38.35 -10.11 -24.17
C SER A 409 -37.13 -10.92 -23.78
N LEU A 410 -36.08 -10.26 -23.28
CA LEU A 410 -34.87 -10.94 -22.80
C LEU A 410 -35.19 -12.06 -21.80
N ALA A 411 -36.07 -11.80 -20.83
CA ALA A 411 -36.44 -12.80 -19.82
C ALA A 411 -37.12 -14.04 -20.43
N LEU A 412 -38.00 -13.85 -21.42
CA LEU A 412 -38.66 -14.97 -22.10
C LEU A 412 -37.69 -15.74 -22.99
N LYS A 413 -36.76 -15.05 -23.66
CA LYS A 413 -35.70 -15.68 -24.44
C LYS A 413 -34.81 -16.56 -23.56
N ILE A 414 -34.34 -16.03 -22.43
CA ILE A 414 -33.54 -16.80 -21.46
C ILE A 414 -34.31 -18.03 -20.98
N ALA A 415 -35.58 -17.85 -20.60
CA ALA A 415 -36.42 -18.96 -20.16
C ALA A 415 -36.61 -20.04 -21.24
N ALA A 416 -36.77 -19.64 -22.50
CA ALA A 416 -36.87 -20.58 -23.63
C ALA A 416 -35.56 -21.33 -23.87
N VAL A 417 -34.40 -20.66 -23.76
CA VAL A 417 -33.08 -21.31 -23.86
C VAL A 417 -32.88 -22.33 -22.74
N GLN A 418 -33.19 -21.97 -21.50
CA GLN A 418 -33.07 -22.85 -20.33
C GLN A 418 -34.08 -24.00 -20.28
N ALA A 419 -35.14 -23.94 -21.10
CA ALA A 419 -36.13 -24.99 -21.21
C ALA A 419 -35.87 -25.93 -22.40
N ASP A 420 -34.97 -25.54 -23.29
CA ASP A 420 -34.59 -26.29 -24.48
C ASP A 420 -33.67 -27.45 -24.08
N ALA A 421 -34.17 -28.69 -24.23
CA ALA A 421 -33.49 -29.87 -23.73
C ALA A 421 -32.16 -30.14 -24.46
N GLU A 422 -32.05 -29.69 -25.70
CA GLU A 422 -30.86 -29.79 -26.52
C GLU A 422 -29.78 -28.83 -26.03
N LEU A 423 -30.12 -27.59 -25.67
CA LEU A 423 -29.17 -26.63 -25.09
C LEU A 423 -28.81 -26.92 -23.62
N ASP A 424 -29.66 -27.62 -22.87
CA ASP A 424 -29.39 -28.09 -21.50
C ASP A 424 -28.43 -29.30 -21.46
N VAL A 425 -27.28 -29.15 -22.13
CA VAL A 425 -26.22 -30.15 -22.20
C VAL A 425 -24.94 -29.53 -21.68
N ALA A 426 -24.30 -30.21 -20.73
CA ALA A 426 -23.06 -29.75 -20.12
C ALA A 426 -22.03 -29.27 -21.15
N ASN A 427 -21.51 -28.08 -20.90
CA ASN A 427 -20.57 -27.32 -21.71
C ASN A 427 -21.07 -26.83 -23.07
N SER A 428 -22.38 -26.88 -23.34
CA SER A 428 -22.93 -26.29 -24.54
C SER A 428 -22.77 -24.77 -24.53
N VAL A 429 -22.53 -24.18 -25.70
CA VAL A 429 -22.56 -22.72 -25.90
C VAL A 429 -23.41 -22.35 -27.11
N ALA A 430 -24.15 -21.27 -26.96
CA ALA A 430 -24.96 -20.68 -28.02
C ALA A 430 -25.08 -19.16 -27.80
N MET A 431 -25.60 -18.43 -28.77
CA MET A 431 -25.81 -17.00 -28.63
C MET A 431 -27.11 -16.52 -29.25
N PHE A 432 -27.58 -15.36 -28.79
CA PHE A 432 -28.72 -14.70 -29.37
C PHE A 432 -28.62 -13.18 -29.29
N VAL A 433 -29.48 -12.50 -30.05
CA VAL A 433 -29.55 -11.04 -30.05
C VAL A 433 -30.84 -10.56 -29.38
N ASP A 434 -30.71 -9.57 -28.51
CA ASP A 434 -31.83 -8.84 -27.93
C ASP A 434 -31.47 -7.36 -27.77
N SER A 435 -32.38 -6.47 -28.20
CA SER A 435 -32.28 -5.03 -27.98
C SER A 435 -30.93 -4.41 -28.42
N GLY A 436 -30.34 -4.93 -29.50
CA GLY A 436 -29.07 -4.45 -30.05
C GLY A 436 -27.80 -4.99 -29.37
N ASN A 437 -27.93 -6.00 -28.50
CA ASN A 437 -26.81 -6.68 -27.83
C ASN A 437 -26.83 -8.17 -28.15
N THR A 438 -25.65 -8.80 -28.13
CA THR A 438 -25.48 -10.25 -28.23
C THR A 438 -25.36 -10.81 -26.82
N TYR A 439 -26.04 -11.91 -26.56
CA TYR A 439 -25.97 -12.65 -25.31
C TYR A 439 -25.39 -14.01 -25.59
N VAL A 440 -24.35 -14.39 -24.85
CA VAL A 440 -23.71 -15.71 -24.93
C VAL A 440 -24.23 -16.54 -23.77
N TYR A 441 -24.87 -17.66 -24.10
CA TYR A 441 -25.33 -18.65 -23.15
C TYR A 441 -24.29 -19.77 -23.05
N TYR A 442 -24.02 -20.21 -21.83
CA TYR A 442 -23.20 -21.37 -21.52
C TYR A 442 -23.94 -22.22 -20.49
N ALA A 443 -24.23 -23.49 -20.80
CA ALA A 443 -24.99 -24.39 -19.93
C ALA A 443 -24.20 -24.94 -18.72
N GLY A 444 -23.09 -24.30 -18.36
CA GLY A 444 -22.26 -24.77 -17.25
C GLY A 444 -21.58 -26.11 -17.49
N THR A 445 -21.15 -26.75 -16.41
CA THR A 445 -20.47 -28.05 -16.37
C THR A 445 -21.39 -29.21 -16.02
N ALA A 446 -22.55 -28.93 -15.43
CA ALA A 446 -23.61 -29.88 -15.15
C ALA A 446 -24.76 -29.75 -16.17
N ALA A 447 -25.66 -30.72 -16.18
CA ALA A 447 -26.96 -30.53 -16.83
C ALA A 447 -27.94 -29.91 -15.81
N GLY A 448 -28.88 -29.13 -16.32
CA GLY A 448 -29.80 -28.31 -15.57
C GLY A 448 -29.26 -26.91 -15.27
N ASN A 449 -30.16 -26.04 -14.81
CA ASN A 449 -29.94 -24.59 -14.91
C ASN A 449 -29.18 -23.94 -13.75
N VAL A 450 -28.46 -24.72 -12.93
CA VAL A 450 -27.87 -24.22 -11.68
C VAL A 450 -26.59 -23.44 -11.93
N ASP A 451 -25.79 -23.89 -12.90
CA ASP A 451 -24.51 -23.31 -13.29
C ASP A 451 -24.53 -22.66 -14.68
N ASP A 452 -25.73 -22.47 -15.24
CA ASP A 452 -25.90 -21.72 -16.49
C ASP A 452 -25.42 -20.30 -16.34
N GLN A 453 -24.67 -19.85 -17.33
CA GLN A 453 -24.14 -18.49 -17.42
C GLN A 453 -24.71 -17.77 -18.63
N LEU A 454 -24.92 -16.46 -18.48
CA LEU A 454 -25.33 -15.59 -19.56
C LEU A 454 -24.49 -14.33 -19.56
N ILE A 455 -23.69 -14.10 -20.61
CA ILE A 455 -22.81 -12.94 -20.74
C ILE A 455 -23.39 -12.00 -21.79
N GLN A 456 -23.39 -10.69 -21.52
CA GLN A 456 -23.82 -9.68 -22.48
C GLN A 456 -22.62 -9.05 -23.18
N LEU A 457 -22.59 -9.12 -24.51
CA LEU A 457 -21.70 -8.34 -25.36
C LEU A 457 -22.45 -7.08 -25.80
N SER A 458 -22.06 -5.94 -25.23
CA SER A 458 -22.79 -4.69 -25.36
C SER A 458 -22.65 -4.08 -26.76
N GLY A 459 -23.75 -3.60 -27.34
CA GLY A 459 -23.75 -2.86 -28.60
C GLY A 459 -23.45 -3.67 -29.87
N ILE A 460 -23.38 -4.99 -29.77
CA ILE A 460 -23.10 -5.89 -30.89
C ILE A 460 -24.37 -6.67 -31.23
N ALA A 461 -24.80 -6.66 -32.49
CA ALA A 461 -26.01 -7.37 -32.94
C ALA A 461 -25.82 -8.15 -34.25
N THR A 462 -24.60 -8.17 -34.78
CA THR A 462 -24.28 -8.68 -36.12
C THR A 462 -23.56 -10.02 -36.12
N LEU A 463 -23.21 -10.55 -34.94
CA LEU A 463 -22.50 -11.82 -34.80
C LEU A 463 -23.40 -12.98 -35.24
N THR A 464 -22.81 -13.95 -35.93
CA THR A 464 -23.55 -15.08 -36.50
C THR A 464 -22.93 -16.44 -36.19
N THR A 465 -21.65 -16.46 -35.79
CA THR A 465 -20.91 -17.68 -35.51
C THR A 465 -20.22 -17.62 -34.14
N ILE A 466 -20.55 -18.54 -33.25
CA ILE A 466 -19.76 -18.91 -32.08
C ILE A 466 -18.97 -20.18 -32.43
N THR A 467 -17.72 -20.26 -32.00
CA THR A 467 -16.89 -21.46 -32.13
C THR A 467 -16.48 -21.92 -30.73
N GLY A 468 -16.80 -23.18 -30.42
CA GLY A 468 -16.41 -23.80 -29.15
C GLY A 468 -15.00 -24.35 -29.17
N GLY A 469 -14.49 -24.71 -27.99
CA GLY A 469 -13.16 -25.26 -27.78
C GLY A 469 -12.61 -24.86 -26.43
N ALA A 470 -11.30 -25.00 -26.22
CA ALA A 470 -10.63 -24.53 -24.99
C ALA A 470 -10.81 -23.02 -24.75
N THR A 471 -10.97 -22.27 -25.85
CA THR A 471 -11.42 -20.87 -25.84
C THR A 471 -12.65 -20.76 -26.74
N THR A 472 -13.56 -19.87 -26.38
CA THR A 472 -14.72 -19.53 -27.19
C THR A 472 -14.40 -18.28 -28.00
N THR A 473 -14.51 -18.39 -29.31
CA THR A 473 -14.37 -17.25 -30.23
C THR A 473 -15.71 -16.95 -30.87
N ILE A 474 -15.96 -15.67 -31.16
CA ILE A 474 -17.26 -15.20 -31.67
C ILE A 474 -17.00 -14.24 -32.84
N ALA A 475 -17.71 -14.45 -33.96
CA ALA A 475 -17.53 -13.75 -35.23
C ALA A 475 -18.85 -13.44 -35.97
#